data_AF-A0A925H960-F1
#
_entry.id   AF-A0A925H960-F1
#
_cell.length_a   1.000
_cell.length_b   1.000
_cell.length_c   1.000
_cell.angle_alpha   90.00
_cell.angle_beta   90.00
_cell.angle_gamma   90.00
#
_symmetry.space_group_name_H-M   'P 1'
#
loop_
_entity.id
_entity.type
_entity.pdbx_description
1 polymer ?
#
loop_
_entity_poly.entity_id
_entity_poly.type
_entity_poly.pdbx_seq_one_letter_code
_entity_poly.pdbx_strand_id
1 'polypeptide(L)'
;MKTSFIYLAGVFALSGFLMFENVTTGKSGGIDLPEVVADTVPNKTVYLDLNTGETIDIWYDAAGLRTLNKKTGAPVDFYVNTSTNDTVFGRGRFVVNGYVLKGDDGKWNLNDGKVKVDGDELKVKVGDQKFKIDGDEIKIKGNGVKVKSDGGDVKVKSKDGKAKYEEDRIKIKDGDNTVKVKDSTKSQ
;
A
#
# COMPACT_ATOMS: atom_id res chain seq x y z
N MET A 1 13.96 27.78 16.39
CA MET A 1 14.17 26.36 16.06
C MET A 1 13.87 26.20 14.58
N LYS A 2 14.86 25.81 13.77
CA LYS A 2 14.70 25.67 12.31
C LYS A 2 14.51 24.19 12.01
N THR A 3 13.29 23.78 11.72
CA THR A 3 12.94 22.42 11.31
C THR A 3 13.17 22.31 9.81
N SER A 4 14.26 21.65 9.41
CA SER A 4 14.55 21.36 8.01
C SER A 4 13.68 20.18 7.54
N PHE A 5 12.78 20.44 6.60
CA PHE A 5 11.97 19.44 5.93
C PHE A 5 12.77 18.78 4.80
N ILE A 6 13.08 17.48 4.94
CA ILE A 6 13.64 16.69 3.85
C ILE A 6 12.48 16.07 3.08
N TYR A 7 12.19 16.62 1.90
CA TYR A 7 11.30 16.01 0.92
C TYR A 7 12.00 14.80 0.30
N LEU A 8 11.54 13.59 0.64
CA LEU A 8 11.96 12.37 -0.06
C LEU A 8 10.93 12.06 -1.16
N ALA A 9 11.14 12.64 -2.34
CA ALA A 9 10.40 12.28 -3.55
C ALA A 9 10.86 10.89 -4.02
N GLY A 10 10.16 9.84 -3.57
CA GLY A 10 10.36 8.48 -4.04
C GLY A 10 9.69 8.25 -5.39
N VAL A 11 10.49 8.31 -6.45
CA VAL A 11 10.13 7.85 -7.80
C VAL A 11 9.94 6.33 -7.77
N PHE A 12 8.69 5.86 -7.81
CA PHE A 12 8.38 4.47 -8.15
C PHE A 12 7.90 4.43 -9.61
N ALA A 13 8.85 4.31 -10.54
CA ALA A 13 8.58 3.84 -11.89
C ALA A 13 8.89 2.34 -11.96
N LEU A 14 7.88 1.50 -11.71
CA LEU A 14 7.90 0.11 -12.14
C LEU A 14 7.17 0.05 -13.49
N SER A 15 7.84 0.51 -14.55
CA SER A 15 7.40 0.28 -15.92
C SER A 15 7.72 -1.16 -16.29
N GLY A 16 6.68 -1.97 -16.44
CA GLY A 16 6.76 -3.36 -16.87
C GLY A 16 7.34 -3.49 -18.28
N PHE A 17 8.15 -4.52 -18.46
CA PHE A 17 8.62 -5.00 -19.75
C PHE A 17 8.23 -6.49 -19.82
N LEU A 18 7.03 -6.77 -20.32
CA LEU A 18 6.64 -8.09 -20.81
C LEU A 18 6.63 -8.00 -22.32
N MET A 19 7.74 -8.43 -22.94
CA MET A 19 7.81 -8.73 -24.36
C MET A 19 7.11 -10.08 -24.57
N PHE A 20 5.94 -10.08 -25.20
CA PHE A 20 5.37 -11.26 -25.84
C PHE A 20 5.75 -11.21 -27.32
N GLU A 21 6.70 -12.07 -27.73
CA GLU A 21 6.88 -12.43 -29.13
C GLU A 21 5.72 -13.34 -29.54
N ASN A 22 4.77 -12.80 -30.30
CA ASN A 22 3.83 -13.60 -31.08
C ASN A 22 4.38 -13.72 -32.51
N VAL A 23 5.14 -14.80 -32.76
CA VAL A 23 5.37 -15.29 -34.11
C VAL A 23 4.10 -16.05 -34.53
N THR A 24 3.29 -15.40 -35.36
CA THR A 24 2.38 -16.11 -36.28
C THR A 24 2.35 -15.35 -37.60
N THR A 25 2.94 -15.94 -38.65
CA THR A 25 2.68 -15.52 -40.02
C THR A 25 2.60 -16.77 -40.88
N GLY A 26 1.41 -17.06 -41.39
CA GLY A 26 1.19 -18.30 -42.13
C GLY A 26 -0.20 -18.54 -42.73
N LYS A 27 -0.89 -17.51 -43.22
CA LYS A 27 -1.74 -17.53 -44.43
C LYS A 27 -2.93 -18.52 -44.51
N SER A 28 -4.16 -18.00 -44.55
CA SER A 28 -5.12 -18.14 -45.67
C SER A 28 -6.61 -17.97 -45.24
N GLY A 29 -7.40 -17.38 -46.14
CA GLY A 29 -8.86 -17.57 -46.20
C GLY A 29 -9.71 -16.55 -45.43
N GLY A 30 -10.30 -15.60 -46.15
CA GLY A 30 -11.08 -14.50 -45.58
C GLY A 30 -12.47 -14.87 -45.09
N ILE A 31 -12.96 -14.05 -44.16
CA ILE A 31 -14.36 -13.69 -43.91
C ILE A 31 -14.31 -12.28 -43.29
N ASP A 32 -14.89 -11.27 -43.93
CA ASP A 32 -15.04 -9.92 -43.36
C ASP A 32 -16.04 -9.99 -42.19
N LEU A 33 -15.51 -10.16 -40.98
CA LEU A 33 -16.24 -10.01 -39.72
C LEU A 33 -16.15 -8.54 -39.28
N PRO A 34 -17.24 -7.94 -38.78
CA PRO A 34 -17.22 -6.55 -38.33
C PRO A 34 -16.17 -6.37 -37.23
N GLU A 35 -15.34 -5.35 -37.40
CA GLU A 35 -14.29 -4.94 -36.47
C GLU A 35 -14.90 -4.72 -35.07
N VAL A 36 -14.65 -5.67 -34.16
CA VAL A 36 -14.98 -5.52 -32.75
C VAL A 36 -14.03 -4.47 -32.19
N VAL A 37 -14.51 -3.23 -32.15
CA VAL A 37 -13.80 -2.12 -31.52
C VAL A 37 -13.60 -2.51 -30.06
N ALA A 38 -12.38 -2.92 -29.72
CA ALA A 38 -12.01 -3.22 -28.34
C ALA A 38 -12.17 -1.92 -27.56
N ASP A 39 -13.20 -1.87 -26.72
CA ASP A 39 -13.49 -0.75 -25.82
C ASP A 39 -12.41 -0.71 -24.73
N THR A 40 -11.25 -0.16 -25.09
CA THR A 40 -10.15 0.08 -24.16
C THR A 40 -10.44 1.36 -23.40
N VAL A 41 -11.51 1.38 -22.59
CA VAL A 41 -11.61 2.37 -21.52
C VAL A 41 -10.63 1.90 -20.44
N PRO A 42 -9.55 2.65 -20.14
CA PRO A 42 -8.77 2.39 -18.94
C PRO A 42 -9.72 2.58 -17.77
N ASN A 43 -10.12 1.48 -17.13
CA ASN A 43 -11.00 1.50 -15.96
C ASN A 43 -10.29 2.28 -14.86
N LYS A 44 -10.61 3.58 -14.75
CA LYS A 44 -10.16 4.43 -13.65
C LYS A 44 -10.56 3.71 -12.36
N THR A 45 -9.59 3.38 -11.51
CA THR A 45 -9.90 2.76 -10.22
C THR A 45 -10.79 3.69 -9.42
N VAL A 46 -12.03 3.26 -9.17
CA VAL A 46 -13.00 4.00 -8.35
C VAL A 46 -12.93 3.45 -6.92
N TYR A 47 -12.89 4.34 -5.94
CA TYR A 47 -12.97 3.98 -4.53
C TYR A 47 -14.30 4.44 -3.94
N LEU A 48 -14.90 3.61 -3.10
CA LEU A 48 -16.17 3.91 -2.42
C LEU A 48 -15.92 4.03 -0.93
N ASP A 49 -16.18 5.18 -0.33
CA ASP A 49 -16.13 5.34 1.13
C ASP A 49 -17.27 4.54 1.77
N LEU A 50 -16.95 3.66 2.72
CA LEU A 50 -17.97 2.82 3.36
C LEU A 50 -18.83 3.56 4.39
N ASN A 51 -18.32 4.65 4.96
CA ASN A 51 -19.05 5.43 5.96
C ASN A 51 -20.01 6.43 5.31
N THR A 52 -19.67 7.00 4.15
CA THR A 52 -20.54 7.94 3.43
C THR A 52 -21.31 7.31 2.28
N GLY A 53 -20.83 6.20 1.72
CA GLY A 53 -21.37 5.62 0.49
C GLY A 53 -21.03 6.42 -0.77
N GLU A 54 -20.14 7.41 -0.69
CA GLU A 54 -19.75 8.25 -1.82
C GLU A 54 -18.52 7.68 -2.55
N THR A 55 -18.45 7.89 -3.86
CA THR A 55 -17.22 7.65 -4.61
C THR A 55 -16.20 8.72 -4.30
N ILE A 56 -14.97 8.32 -3.98
CA ILE A 56 -13.90 9.20 -3.54
C ILE A 56 -12.63 8.99 -4.37
N ASP A 57 -11.90 10.07 -4.61
CA ASP A 57 -10.49 9.99 -5.00
C ASP A 57 -9.64 10.01 -3.72
N ILE A 58 -8.69 9.09 -3.60
CA ILE A 58 -7.86 8.95 -2.40
C ILE A 58 -6.40 9.34 -2.63
N TRP A 59 -5.76 9.81 -1.57
CA TRP A 59 -4.33 9.97 -1.43
C TRP A 59 -3.87 9.26 -0.15
N TYR A 60 -2.67 8.69 -0.15
CA TYR A 60 -2.11 8.04 1.03
C TYR A 60 -1.04 8.91 1.67
N ASP A 61 -1.32 9.39 2.88
CA ASP A 61 -0.34 10.03 3.74
C ASP A 61 0.50 8.95 4.41
N ALA A 62 1.68 8.68 3.83
CA ALA A 62 2.60 7.67 4.34
C ALA A 62 3.18 8.05 5.72
N ALA A 63 3.27 9.35 6.04
CA ALA A 63 3.78 9.80 7.34
C ALA A 63 2.76 9.54 8.45
N GLY A 64 1.49 9.86 8.19
CA GLY A 64 0.38 9.57 9.11
C GLY A 64 -0.20 8.15 9.01
N LEU A 65 0.34 7.33 8.09
CA LEU A 65 -0.19 6.01 7.71
C LEU A 65 -1.70 5.99 7.47
N ARG A 66 -2.24 7.04 6.88
CA ARG A 66 -3.69 7.23 6.73
C ARG A 66 -4.06 7.55 5.29
N THR A 67 -5.22 7.05 4.89
CA THR A 67 -5.81 7.38 3.59
C THR A 67 -6.68 8.62 3.79
N LEU A 68 -6.53 9.60 2.91
CA LEU A 68 -7.30 10.84 2.92
C LEU A 68 -8.11 10.94 1.64
N ASN A 69 -9.30 11.49 1.73
CA ASN A 69 -10.07 11.93 0.57
C ASN A 69 -9.35 13.14 -0.05
N LYS A 70 -9.01 13.05 -1.35
CA LYS A 70 -8.22 14.07 -2.05
C LYS A 70 -8.96 15.40 -2.20
N LYS A 71 -10.29 15.38 -2.25
CA LYS A 71 -11.12 16.58 -2.41
C LYS A 71 -11.28 17.33 -1.09
N THR A 72 -11.52 16.62 0.00
CA THR A 72 -11.86 17.22 1.30
C THR A 72 -10.68 17.26 2.28
N GLY A 73 -9.65 16.45 2.05
CA GLY A 73 -8.56 16.24 3.01
C GLY A 73 -8.96 15.41 4.23
N ALA A 74 -10.22 14.97 4.33
CA ALA A 74 -10.71 14.20 5.47
C ALA A 74 -10.12 12.78 5.47
N PRO A 75 -9.84 12.20 6.66
CA PRO A 75 -9.42 10.81 6.76
C PRO A 75 -10.53 9.87 6.33
N VAL A 76 -10.15 8.79 5.66
CA VAL A 76 -11.02 7.72 5.21
C VAL A 76 -10.65 6.46 5.98
N ASP A 77 -11.55 6.00 6.84
CA ASP A 77 -11.30 4.84 7.70
C ASP A 77 -11.45 3.53 6.91
N PHE A 78 -12.52 3.39 6.13
CA PHE A 78 -12.77 2.20 5.33
C PHE A 78 -13.28 2.60 3.94
N TYR A 79 -12.75 1.94 2.92
CA TYR A 79 -13.23 2.11 1.54
C TYR A 79 -13.20 0.80 0.76
N VAL A 80 -13.99 0.70 -0.29
CA VAL A 80 -13.94 -0.42 -1.24
C VAL A 80 -13.17 0.01 -2.48
N ASN A 81 -12.17 -0.77 -2.86
CA ASN A 81 -11.59 -0.69 -4.19
C ASN A 81 -12.51 -1.43 -5.16
N THR A 82 -13.27 -0.71 -5.97
CA THR A 82 -14.25 -1.30 -6.89
C THR A 82 -13.63 -2.12 -8.02
N SER A 83 -12.34 -1.92 -8.33
CA SER A 83 -11.68 -2.73 -9.36
C SER A 83 -11.32 -4.13 -8.88
N THR A 84 -11.04 -4.29 -7.58
CA THR A 84 -10.70 -5.59 -6.97
C THR A 84 -11.80 -6.14 -6.07
N ASN A 85 -12.83 -5.35 -5.80
CA ASN A 85 -13.87 -5.60 -4.79
C ASN A 85 -13.30 -5.84 -3.37
N ASP A 86 -12.13 -5.29 -3.09
CA ASP A 86 -11.52 -5.37 -1.77
C ASP A 86 -11.98 -4.22 -0.86
N THR A 87 -12.45 -4.54 0.33
CA THR A 87 -12.57 -3.61 1.44
C THR A 87 -11.19 -3.33 2.02
N VAL A 88 -10.83 -2.06 2.15
CA VAL A 88 -9.54 -1.60 2.61
C VAL A 88 -9.71 -0.73 3.86
N PHE A 89 -8.93 -1.04 4.89
CA PHE A 89 -8.75 -0.18 6.05
C PHE A 89 -7.77 0.93 5.69
N GLY A 90 -8.26 2.17 5.65
CA GLY A 90 -7.52 3.32 5.17
C GLY A 90 -6.31 3.68 6.03
N ARG A 91 -6.30 3.27 7.31
CA ARG A 91 -5.08 3.27 8.10
C ARG A 91 -4.19 2.10 7.69
N GLY A 92 -3.09 2.39 6.99
CA GLY A 92 -2.13 1.39 6.49
C GLY A 92 -2.51 0.65 5.19
N ARG A 93 -3.67 0.95 4.59
CA ARG A 93 -4.16 0.35 3.32
C ARG A 93 -4.26 -1.18 3.33
N PHE A 94 -4.79 -1.75 4.41
CA PHE A 94 -4.94 -3.20 4.53
C PHE A 94 -6.23 -3.70 3.93
N VAL A 95 -6.18 -4.78 3.17
CA VAL A 95 -7.39 -5.48 2.73
C VAL A 95 -8.00 -6.23 3.93
N VAL A 96 -9.26 -5.95 4.24
CA VAL A 96 -10.00 -6.40 5.43
C VAL A 96 -11.34 -7.09 5.07
N ASN A 97 -11.41 -7.74 3.91
CA ASN A 97 -12.61 -8.43 3.41
C ASN A 97 -13.20 -9.43 4.42
N GLY A 98 -14.42 -9.19 4.92
CA GLY A 98 -15.07 -10.05 5.92
C GLY A 98 -14.53 -9.90 7.36
N TYR A 99 -13.79 -8.82 7.62
CA TYR A 99 -13.28 -8.43 8.94
C TYR A 99 -13.86 -7.09 9.41
N VAL A 100 -14.78 -6.51 8.66
CA VAL A 100 -15.53 -5.32 9.05
C VAL A 100 -16.95 -5.69 9.43
N LEU A 101 -17.48 -5.01 10.45
CA LEU A 101 -18.86 -5.12 10.92
C LEU A 101 -19.44 -3.71 10.97
N LYS A 102 -20.72 -3.58 10.63
CA LYS A 102 -21.44 -2.32 10.83
C LYS A 102 -21.90 -2.26 12.27
N GLY A 103 -21.49 -1.24 13.01
CA GLY A 103 -21.94 -0.98 14.37
C GLY A 103 -23.38 -0.46 14.42
N ASP A 104 -23.94 -0.42 15.62
CA ASP A 104 -25.30 0.10 15.86
C ASP A 104 -25.43 1.60 15.53
N ASP A 105 -24.31 2.33 15.53
CA ASP A 105 -24.21 3.73 15.12
C ASP A 105 -24.19 3.90 13.58
N GLY A 106 -24.25 2.80 12.83
CA GLY A 106 -24.22 2.77 11.39
C GLY A 106 -22.82 2.92 10.78
N LYS A 107 -21.76 3.00 11.60
CA LYS A 107 -20.38 3.09 11.12
C LYS A 107 -19.75 1.72 10.94
N TRP A 108 -18.82 1.62 10.01
CA TRP A 108 -18.04 0.40 9.85
C TRP A 108 -16.91 0.36 10.86
N ASN A 109 -16.78 -0.76 11.55
CA ASN A 109 -15.74 -1.03 12.53
C ASN A 109 -15.06 -2.36 12.21
N LEU A 110 -13.83 -2.55 12.70
CA LEU A 110 -13.17 -3.86 12.61
C LEU A 110 -13.83 -4.83 13.59
N ASN A 111 -13.88 -6.11 13.21
CA ASN A 111 -14.37 -7.16 14.09
C ASN A 111 -13.38 -7.42 15.24
N ASP A 112 -13.77 -7.05 16.46
CA ASP A 112 -12.94 -7.17 17.67
C ASP A 112 -12.51 -8.61 17.99
N GLY A 113 -13.24 -9.62 17.49
CA GLY A 113 -12.83 -11.02 17.61
C GLY A 113 -11.58 -11.36 16.81
N LYS A 114 -11.23 -10.53 15.81
CA LYS A 114 -10.07 -10.71 14.91
C LYS A 114 -9.07 -9.56 14.99
N VAL A 115 -9.47 -8.44 15.59
CA VAL A 115 -8.69 -7.20 15.73
C VAL A 115 -8.69 -6.77 17.19
N LYS A 116 -7.51 -6.57 17.78
CA LYS A 116 -7.41 -6.03 19.13
C LYS A 116 -6.99 -4.57 19.05
N VAL A 117 -7.79 -3.69 19.63
CA VAL A 117 -7.46 -2.29 19.86
C VAL A 117 -7.38 -2.11 21.38
N ASP A 118 -6.22 -1.67 21.88
CA ASP A 118 -5.98 -1.46 23.31
C ASP A 118 -5.27 -0.12 23.51
N GLY A 119 -6.04 0.93 23.79
CA GLY A 119 -5.53 2.30 23.87
C GLY A 119 -4.83 2.72 22.57
N ASP A 120 -3.52 2.97 22.66
CA ASP A 120 -2.67 3.35 21.53
C ASP A 120 -2.11 2.14 20.76
N GLU A 121 -2.30 0.91 21.25
CA GLU A 121 -1.92 -0.32 20.55
C GLU A 121 -3.04 -0.77 19.60
N LEU A 122 -2.74 -0.84 18.31
CA LEU A 122 -3.63 -1.43 17.31
C LEU A 122 -2.99 -2.69 16.73
N LYS A 123 -3.65 -3.84 16.91
CA LYS A 123 -3.18 -5.13 16.38
C LYS A 123 -4.25 -5.78 15.53
N VAL A 124 -4.02 -5.78 14.22
CA VAL A 124 -4.92 -6.38 13.23
C VAL A 124 -4.27 -7.66 12.71
N LYS A 125 -5.00 -8.78 12.69
CA LYS A 125 -4.57 -10.00 11.98
C LYS A 125 -5.64 -10.42 10.99
N VAL A 126 -5.32 -10.34 9.70
CA VAL A 126 -6.21 -10.66 8.58
C VAL A 126 -5.53 -11.70 7.71
N GLY A 127 -6.01 -12.94 7.77
CA GLY A 127 -5.34 -14.08 7.12
C GLY A 127 -3.86 -14.18 7.50
N ASP A 128 -2.98 -14.14 6.50
CA ASP A 128 -1.53 -14.14 6.65
C ASP A 128 -0.91 -12.75 6.90
N GLN A 129 -1.74 -11.70 6.85
CA GLN A 129 -1.33 -10.34 7.11
C GLN A 129 -1.48 -10.00 8.61
N LYS A 130 -0.49 -9.32 9.16
CA LYS A 130 -0.48 -8.84 10.55
C LYS A 130 0.03 -7.41 10.59
N PHE A 131 -0.75 -6.57 11.23
CA PHE A 131 -0.42 -5.19 11.53
C PHE A 131 -0.33 -5.01 13.05
N LYS A 132 0.68 -4.27 13.50
CA LYS A 132 0.79 -3.78 14.87
C LYS A 132 1.20 -2.30 14.80
N ILE A 133 0.44 -1.42 15.41
CA ILE A 133 0.88 -0.08 15.81
C ILE A 133 0.99 -0.12 17.33
N ASP A 134 2.07 0.44 17.85
CA ASP A 134 2.33 0.55 19.29
C ASP A 134 3.12 1.84 19.52
N GLY A 135 2.39 2.94 19.76
CA GLY A 135 2.96 4.29 19.77
C GLY A 135 3.63 4.63 18.43
N ASP A 136 4.95 4.85 18.47
CA ASP A 136 5.78 5.16 17.30
C ASP A 136 6.27 3.91 16.54
N GLU A 137 6.11 2.70 17.12
CA GLU A 137 6.45 1.46 16.43
C GLU A 137 5.32 1.02 15.50
N ILE A 138 5.64 0.87 14.22
CA ILE A 138 4.73 0.23 13.25
C ILE A 138 5.36 -1.04 12.73
N LYS A 139 4.58 -2.12 12.71
CA LYS A 139 4.98 -3.43 12.20
C LYS A 139 3.94 -3.99 11.27
N ILE A 140 4.36 -4.20 10.03
CA ILE A 140 3.54 -4.79 8.96
C ILE A 140 4.18 -6.11 8.56
N LYS A 141 3.39 -7.18 8.49
CA LYS A 141 3.80 -8.46 7.91
C LYS A 141 2.71 -8.91 6.95
N GLY A 142 3.06 -9.21 5.71
CA GLY A 142 2.13 -9.68 4.70
C GLY A 142 2.83 -10.00 3.38
N ASN A 143 2.29 -10.93 2.60
CA ASN A 143 2.78 -11.25 1.25
C ASN A 143 4.29 -11.54 1.16
N GLY A 144 4.85 -12.21 2.18
CA GLY A 144 6.29 -12.51 2.25
C GLY A 144 7.19 -11.33 2.63
N VAL A 145 6.62 -10.15 2.86
CA VAL A 145 7.32 -8.93 3.26
C VAL A 145 7.00 -8.60 4.73
N LYS A 146 8.00 -8.07 5.43
CA LYS A 146 7.88 -7.54 6.78
C LYS A 146 8.53 -6.17 6.84
N VAL A 147 7.74 -5.16 7.19
CA VAL A 147 8.19 -3.79 7.44
C VAL A 147 8.11 -3.53 8.95
N LYS A 148 9.17 -2.96 9.53
CA LYS A 148 9.15 -2.39 10.89
C LYS A 148 9.64 -0.95 10.79
N SER A 149 8.89 0.00 11.33
CA SER A 149 9.27 1.40 11.50
C SER A 149 9.33 1.70 13.00
N ASP A 150 10.36 2.42 13.45
CA ASP A 150 10.61 2.72 14.86
C ASP A 150 11.35 4.06 14.95
N GLY A 151 10.63 5.15 15.28
CA GLY A 151 11.25 6.46 15.58
C GLY A 151 12.22 7.03 14.54
N GLY A 152 12.02 6.76 13.25
CA GLY A 152 12.90 7.21 12.15
C GLY A 152 13.71 6.09 11.49
N ASP A 153 13.85 4.93 12.13
CA ASP A 153 14.44 3.75 11.53
C ASP A 153 13.38 2.94 10.76
N VAL A 154 13.63 2.63 9.49
CA VAL A 154 12.75 1.75 8.68
C VAL A 154 13.51 0.49 8.29
N LYS A 155 12.93 -0.67 8.58
CA LYS A 155 13.47 -1.99 8.21
C LYS A 155 12.48 -2.76 7.38
N VAL A 156 12.88 -3.09 6.15
CA VAL A 156 12.12 -3.92 5.22
C VAL A 156 12.83 -5.27 5.09
N LYS A 157 12.10 -6.37 5.24
CA LYS A 157 12.59 -7.74 5.01
C LYS A 157 11.65 -8.46 4.06
N SER A 158 12.16 -8.95 2.94
CA SER A 158 11.47 -9.83 1.99
C SER A 158 12.17 -11.20 1.96
N LYS A 159 11.77 -12.06 1.02
CA LYS A 159 12.50 -13.29 0.70
C LYS A 159 13.85 -12.97 0.04
N ASP A 160 13.89 -11.92 -0.76
CA ASP A 160 15.05 -11.52 -1.59
C ASP A 160 16.06 -10.65 -0.84
N GLY A 161 15.80 -10.34 0.43
CA GLY A 161 16.76 -9.58 1.21
C GLY A 161 16.16 -8.75 2.34
N LYS A 162 17.00 -7.86 2.86
CA LYS A 162 16.66 -6.97 3.95
C LYS A 162 17.32 -5.61 3.75
N ALA A 163 16.51 -4.57 3.71
CA ALA A 163 16.97 -3.18 3.79
C ALA A 163 16.72 -2.62 5.20
N LYS A 164 17.67 -1.83 5.71
CA LYS A 164 17.48 -0.97 6.88
C LYS A 164 17.89 0.45 6.48
N TYR A 165 16.99 1.39 6.71
CA TYR A 165 17.16 2.82 6.55
C TYR A 165 17.22 3.39 7.96
N GLU A 166 18.34 4.04 8.26
CA GLU A 166 18.61 4.82 9.46
C GLU A 166 18.84 6.25 8.98
N GLU A 167 18.68 7.25 9.86
CA GLU A 167 18.76 8.68 9.50
C GLU A 167 20.04 9.05 8.73
N ASP A 168 21.17 8.39 9.02
CA ASP A 168 22.48 8.65 8.43
C ASP A 168 22.99 7.52 7.49
N ARG A 169 22.25 6.41 7.41
CA ARG A 169 22.78 5.15 6.86
C ARG A 169 21.73 4.28 6.21
N ILE A 170 22.09 3.73 5.05
CA ILE A 170 21.33 2.68 4.39
C ILE A 170 22.15 1.40 4.41
N LYS A 171 21.55 0.31 4.91
CA LYS A 171 22.14 -1.02 4.93
C LYS A 171 21.26 -2.00 4.15
N ILE A 172 21.77 -2.52 3.04
CA ILE A 172 21.09 -3.52 2.20
C ILE A 172 21.81 -4.85 2.39
N LYS A 173 21.05 -5.90 2.67
CA LYS A 173 21.51 -7.29 2.71
C LYS A 173 20.76 -8.10 1.69
N ASP A 174 21.49 -8.81 0.85
CA ASP A 174 20.96 -9.78 -0.11
C ASP A 174 21.85 -11.04 -0.02
N GLY A 175 21.26 -12.16 0.43
CA GLY A 175 22.01 -13.36 0.81
C GLY A 175 23.14 -13.05 1.82
N ASP A 176 24.36 -13.44 1.48
CA ASP A 176 25.58 -13.16 2.25
C ASP A 176 26.16 -11.76 2.01
N ASN A 177 25.73 -11.09 0.94
CA ASN A 177 26.22 -9.77 0.58
C ASN A 177 25.59 -8.69 1.47
N THR A 178 26.42 -7.78 1.97
CA THR A 178 25.97 -6.63 2.76
C THR A 178 26.58 -5.35 2.20
N VAL A 179 25.76 -4.45 1.68
CA VAL A 179 26.15 -3.11 1.27
C VAL A 179 25.75 -2.12 2.37
N LYS A 180 26.67 -1.23 2.75
CA LYS A 180 26.42 -0.12 3.68
C LYS A 180 26.75 1.17 2.95
N VAL A 181 25.77 2.05 2.80
CA VAL A 181 25.95 3.40 2.26
C VAL A 181 25.75 4.37 3.42
N LYS A 182 26.72 5.24 3.65
CA LYS A 182 26.58 6.39 4.56
C LYS A 182 26.24 7.60 3.70
N ASP A 183 25.33 8.44 4.17
CA ASP A 183 25.10 9.73 3.53
C ASP A 183 26.33 10.62 3.78
N SER A 184 27.12 10.90 2.74
CA SER A 184 28.35 11.71 2.83
C SER A 184 28.07 13.21 2.75
N THR A 185 26.81 13.64 2.74
CA THR A 185 26.42 15.03 2.45
C THR A 185 26.39 15.96 3.66
N LYS A 186 26.88 15.54 4.85
CA LYS A 186 27.29 16.46 5.92
C LYS A 186 28.78 16.78 5.80
N SER A 187 29.16 17.53 4.78
CA SER A 187 30.44 18.24 4.74
C SER A 187 30.21 19.70 5.14
N GLN A 188 30.68 20.02 6.35
CA GLN A 188 30.90 21.34 6.99
C GLN A 188 29.77 22.37 7.00
#